data_AF-D7BWY8-F1
#
_entry.id   AF-D7BWY8-F1
#
_cell.length_a   1.000
_cell.length_b   1.000
_cell.length_c   1.000
_cell.angle_alpha   90.00
_cell.angle_beta   90.00
_cell.angle_gamma   90.00
#
_symmetry.space_group_name_H-M   'P 1'
#
loop_
_entity.id
_entity.type
_entity.pdbx_description
1 polymer ?
#
loop_
_entity_poly.entity_id
_entity_poly.type
_entity_poly.pdbx_seq_one_letter_code
_entity_poly.pdbx_strand_id
1 'polypeptide(L)'
;MPSWFEGPLAAFDTETTGIDVEQDRIVSAALVVQRGAGSLPEVRRWLVSPGIPVPEAASAIHGLTDSHLQRHGRWPAPVVDEVARALAEQAARGTPVVVMNAPFDLTLLDRELKRHRNASLSTYVSLRSLTVLDPRVLDKHLDRYRKGRRTLTDLCAHYGVELTGAHDAAADATASLEVVRAVGRRFTSRLGTMTPAELHDRQTVWYAAQARGLQAWFALNGSQEVCDPAWPMRPELPAAA
;
A
#
# COMPACT_ATOMS: atom_id res chain seq x y z
N MET A 1 -11.29 7.95 -24.66
CA MET A 1 -11.39 6.95 -23.56
C MET A 1 -11.52 7.72 -22.26
N PRO A 2 -12.30 7.26 -21.27
CA PRO A 2 -12.30 7.89 -19.95
C PRO A 2 -10.86 7.89 -19.40
N SER A 3 -10.49 8.94 -18.66
CA SER A 3 -9.19 9.00 -17.99
C SER A 3 -9.00 7.78 -17.09
N TRP A 4 -7.76 7.30 -16.95
CA TRP A 4 -7.47 6.07 -16.18
C TRP A 4 -8.01 6.13 -14.74
N PHE A 5 -8.05 7.32 -14.13
CA PHE A 5 -8.56 7.55 -12.78
C PHE A 5 -10.09 7.59 -12.67
N GLU A 6 -10.83 7.45 -13.78
CA GLU A 6 -12.30 7.22 -13.76
C GLU A 6 -12.64 5.75 -14.04
N GLY A 7 -11.68 4.97 -14.54
CA GLY A 7 -11.84 3.55 -14.87
C GLY A 7 -11.66 2.59 -13.68
N PRO A 8 -11.45 1.30 -13.98
CA PRO A 8 -11.21 0.29 -12.97
C PRO A 8 -9.96 0.57 -12.15
N LEU A 9 -10.08 0.52 -10.83
CA LEU A 9 -8.97 0.57 -9.88
C LEU A 9 -9.17 -0.52 -8.82
N ALA A 10 -8.08 -1.14 -8.41
CA ALA A 10 -8.03 -1.93 -7.19
C ALA A 10 -7.25 -1.15 -6.12
N ALA A 11 -7.45 -1.46 -4.84
CA ALA A 11 -6.67 -0.92 -3.74
C ALA A 11 -6.40 -1.98 -2.69
N PHE A 12 -5.17 -1.99 -2.16
CA PHE A 12 -4.69 -2.97 -1.20
C PHE A 12 -4.08 -2.26 0.00
N ASP A 13 -4.37 -2.79 1.19
CA ASP A 13 -3.90 -2.25 2.47
C ASP A 13 -3.86 -3.38 3.52
N THR A 14 -2.99 -3.24 4.52
CA THR A 14 -2.80 -4.19 5.61
C THR A 14 -2.78 -3.51 6.98
N GLU A 15 -3.37 -4.19 7.98
CA GLU A 15 -3.12 -3.91 9.40
C GLU A 15 -2.11 -4.92 9.93
N THR A 16 -1.24 -4.46 10.83
CA THR A 16 -0.03 -5.19 11.20
C THR A 16 0.26 -5.13 12.69
N THR A 17 1.14 -6.01 13.17
CA THR A 17 1.59 -5.99 14.58
C THR A 17 2.52 -4.81 14.90
N GLY A 18 3.00 -4.10 13.88
CA GLY A 18 3.98 -3.02 13.99
C GLY A 18 4.45 -2.53 12.62
N ILE A 19 5.55 -1.79 12.58
CA ILE A 19 6.03 -1.09 11.37
C ILE A 19 7.32 -1.68 10.77
N ASP A 20 7.87 -2.73 11.36
CA ASP A 20 9.06 -3.43 10.86
C ASP A 20 8.65 -4.50 9.85
N VAL A 21 8.84 -4.22 8.55
CA VAL A 21 8.49 -5.13 7.46
C VAL A 21 9.21 -6.47 7.51
N GLU A 22 10.33 -6.57 8.23
CA GLU A 22 11.11 -7.81 8.37
C GLU A 22 10.62 -8.66 9.55
N GLN A 23 10.12 -8.04 10.63
CA GLN A 23 9.80 -8.72 11.89
C GLN A 23 8.33 -8.73 12.28
N ASP A 24 7.51 -7.80 11.79
CA ASP A 24 6.08 -7.74 12.10
C ASP A 24 5.26 -8.71 11.24
N ARG A 25 3.98 -8.87 11.59
CA ARG A 25 3.03 -9.78 10.93
C ARG A 25 1.81 -9.02 10.44
N ILE A 26 1.21 -9.53 9.37
CA ILE A 26 -0.11 -9.09 8.91
C ILE A 26 -1.15 -9.66 9.88
N VAL A 27 -2.05 -8.81 10.37
CA VAL A 27 -3.21 -9.21 11.18
C VAL A 27 -4.53 -9.04 10.43
N SER A 28 -4.58 -8.11 9.47
CA SER A 28 -5.69 -7.93 8.54
C SER A 28 -5.17 -7.49 7.19
N ALA A 29 -5.89 -7.85 6.12
CA ALA A 29 -5.64 -7.35 4.78
C ALA A 29 -6.96 -7.12 4.05
N ALA A 30 -6.98 -6.16 3.13
CA ALA A 30 -8.13 -5.95 2.27
C ALA A 30 -7.72 -5.67 0.83
N LEU A 31 -8.52 -6.17 -0.11
CA LEU A 31 -8.46 -5.80 -1.52
C LEU A 31 -9.83 -5.26 -1.93
N VAL A 32 -9.87 -4.00 -2.32
CA VAL A 32 -11.06 -3.29 -2.77
C VAL A 32 -10.95 -3.07 -4.27
N VAL A 33 -11.95 -3.48 -5.05
CA VAL A 33 -11.95 -3.32 -6.51
C VAL A 33 -13.18 -2.53 -6.93
N GLN A 34 -12.97 -1.42 -7.64
CA GLN A 34 -14.03 -0.57 -8.15
C GLN A 34 -13.93 -0.51 -9.67
N ARG A 35 -15.01 -0.86 -10.39
CA ARG A 35 -15.01 -0.95 -11.86
C ARG A 35 -15.00 0.42 -12.55
N GLY A 36 -15.45 1.45 -11.86
CA GLY A 36 -15.39 2.83 -12.28
C GLY A 36 -15.74 3.76 -11.13
N ALA A 37 -15.40 5.04 -11.24
CA ALA A 37 -15.67 5.98 -10.16
C ALA A 37 -17.16 6.02 -9.79
N GLY A 38 -17.44 5.93 -8.49
CA GLY A 38 -18.81 5.89 -7.97
C GLY A 38 -19.52 4.53 -8.09
N SER A 39 -18.90 3.50 -8.68
CA SER A 39 -19.48 2.16 -8.66
C SER A 39 -19.36 1.54 -7.27
N LEU A 40 -20.29 0.64 -6.91
CA LEU A 40 -20.17 -0.16 -5.70
C LEU A 40 -18.87 -0.98 -5.75
N PRO A 41 -18.01 -0.93 -4.72
CA PRO A 41 -16.79 -1.71 -4.71
C PRO A 41 -17.03 -3.17 -4.36
N GLU A 42 -16.28 -4.07 -5.01
CA GLU A 42 -16.10 -5.46 -4.58
C GLU A 42 -15.01 -5.48 -3.50
N VAL A 43 -15.33 -5.96 -2.29
CA VAL A 43 -14.40 -5.94 -1.15
C VAL A 43 -14.07 -7.37 -0.72
N ARG A 44 -12.79 -7.73 -0.72
CA ARG A 44 -12.28 -8.96 -0.09
C ARG A 44 -11.51 -8.58 1.16
N ARG A 45 -11.82 -9.24 2.28
CA ARG A 45 -11.19 -9.02 3.59
C ARG A 45 -10.59 -10.32 4.09
N TRP A 46 -9.43 -10.23 4.72
CA TRP A 46 -8.78 -11.35 5.38
C TRP A 46 -8.42 -10.94 6.80
N LEU A 47 -8.67 -11.85 7.74
CA LEU A 47 -8.26 -11.73 9.13
C LEU A 47 -7.26 -12.84 9.45
N VAL A 48 -6.13 -12.48 10.04
CA VAL A 48 -4.99 -13.37 10.25
C VAL A 48 -4.72 -13.51 11.73
N SER A 49 -4.59 -14.75 12.21
CA SER A 49 -3.98 -15.04 13.50
C SER A 49 -2.46 -15.10 13.31
N PRO A 50 -1.68 -14.08 13.72
CA PRO A 50 -0.29 -13.92 13.31
C PRO A 50 0.69 -14.93 13.95
N GLY A 51 0.22 -15.72 14.93
CA GLY A 51 1.04 -16.71 15.64
C GLY A 51 2.06 -16.10 16.60
N ILE A 52 2.05 -14.78 16.77
CA ILE A 52 2.82 -14.02 17.75
C ILE A 52 1.88 -13.08 18.53
N PRO A 53 2.27 -12.59 19.72
CA PRO A 53 1.50 -11.55 20.41
C PRO A 53 1.43 -10.26 19.58
N VAL A 54 0.24 -9.67 19.49
CA VAL A 54 0.01 -8.35 18.91
C VAL A 54 0.23 -7.30 20.00
N PRO A 55 1.17 -6.37 19.81
CA PRO A 55 1.41 -5.29 20.76
C PRO A 55 0.13 -4.48 21.04
N GLU A 56 -0.04 -4.06 22.30
CA GLU A 56 -1.20 -3.25 22.71
C GLU A 56 -1.29 -1.94 21.94
N ALA A 57 -0.14 -1.32 21.61
CA ALA A 57 -0.10 -0.11 20.80
C ALA A 57 -0.67 -0.31 19.39
N ALA A 58 -0.43 -1.47 18.75
CA ALA A 58 -1.01 -1.80 17.46
C ALA A 58 -2.51 -2.07 17.60
N SER A 59 -2.89 -2.88 18.61
CA SER A 59 -4.30 -3.16 18.94
C SER A 59 -5.11 -1.89 19.21
N ALA A 60 -4.52 -0.87 19.84
CA ALA A 60 -5.16 0.41 20.11
C ALA A 60 -5.39 1.26 18.85
N ILE A 61 -4.61 1.02 17.79
CA ILE A 61 -4.74 1.72 16.51
C ILE A 61 -5.84 1.07 15.66
N HIS A 62 -5.73 -0.23 15.38
CA HIS A 62 -6.62 -0.93 14.45
C HIS A 62 -7.76 -1.71 15.13
N GLY A 63 -7.81 -1.74 16.47
CA GLY A 63 -8.89 -2.37 17.24
C GLY A 63 -8.90 -3.90 17.26
N LEU A 64 -7.88 -4.57 16.72
CA LEU A 64 -7.82 -6.04 16.62
C LEU A 64 -6.97 -6.62 17.75
N THR A 65 -7.64 -7.10 18.80
CA THR A 65 -6.95 -7.70 19.94
C THR A 65 -6.43 -9.11 19.63
N ASP A 66 -5.40 -9.53 20.36
CA ASP A 66 -4.89 -10.92 20.32
C ASP A 66 -5.98 -11.97 20.44
N SER A 67 -6.87 -11.81 21.42
CA SER A 67 -7.96 -12.76 21.65
C SER A 67 -8.94 -12.85 20.48
N HIS A 68 -9.21 -11.72 19.82
CA HIS A 68 -10.06 -11.66 18.64
C HIS A 68 -9.40 -12.38 17.45
N LEU A 69 -8.13 -12.09 17.20
CA LEU A 69 -7.37 -12.68 16.09
C LEU A 69 -7.18 -14.19 16.26
N GLN A 70 -6.92 -14.67 17.47
CA GLN A 70 -6.82 -16.12 17.75
C GLN A 70 -8.15 -16.84 17.51
N ARG A 71 -9.28 -16.20 17.81
CA ARG A 71 -10.60 -16.80 17.70
C ARG A 71 -11.18 -16.76 16.29
N HIS A 72 -10.91 -15.68 15.56
CA HIS A 72 -11.58 -15.37 14.28
C HIS A 72 -10.63 -15.31 13.08
N GLY A 73 -9.34 -15.11 13.33
CA GLY A 73 -8.30 -15.07 12.30
C GLY A 73 -7.95 -16.47 11.80
N ARG A 74 -7.51 -16.52 10.55
CA ARG A 74 -7.01 -17.74 9.90
C ARG A 74 -5.49 -17.84 10.05
N TRP A 75 -4.93 -19.03 9.89
CA TRP A 75 -3.47 -19.20 9.85
C TRP A 75 -2.85 -18.38 8.69
N PRO A 76 -1.65 -17.78 8.84
CA PRO A 76 -1.11 -16.86 7.83
C PRO A 76 -0.92 -17.51 6.45
N ALA A 77 -0.37 -18.73 6.40
CA ALA A 77 -0.01 -19.42 5.15
C ALA A 77 -1.10 -19.44 4.06
N PRO A 78 -2.35 -19.89 4.31
CA PRO A 78 -3.41 -19.81 3.30
C PRO A 78 -3.83 -18.37 2.97
N VAL A 79 -3.83 -17.46 3.94
CA VAL A 79 -4.27 -16.08 3.71
C VAL A 79 -3.33 -15.35 2.77
N VAL A 80 -2.02 -15.38 3.02
CA VAL A 80 -1.06 -14.62 2.20
C VAL A 80 -0.97 -15.13 0.77
N ASP A 81 -1.19 -16.43 0.58
CA ASP A 81 -1.34 -17.06 -0.73
C ASP A 81 -2.60 -16.59 -1.48
N GLU A 82 -3.73 -16.46 -0.79
CA GLU A 82 -4.96 -15.90 -1.36
C GLU A 82 -4.81 -14.42 -1.72
N VAL A 83 -4.18 -13.62 -0.85
CA VAL A 83 -3.91 -12.20 -1.10
C VAL A 83 -3.00 -12.03 -2.32
N ALA A 84 -1.91 -12.79 -2.39
CA ALA A 84 -0.98 -12.74 -3.53
C ALA A 84 -1.66 -13.13 -4.85
N ARG A 85 -2.52 -14.16 -4.84
CA ARG A 85 -3.32 -14.51 -6.03
C ARG A 85 -4.33 -13.43 -6.39
N ALA A 86 -4.99 -12.81 -5.41
CA ALA A 86 -5.95 -11.74 -5.67
C ALA A 86 -5.28 -10.51 -6.31
N LEU A 87 -4.04 -10.18 -5.93
CA LEU A 87 -3.23 -9.16 -6.59
C LEU A 87 -2.80 -9.58 -8.00
N ALA A 88 -2.37 -10.84 -8.18
CA ALA A 88 -2.04 -11.40 -9.48
C ALA A 88 -3.23 -11.38 -10.46
N GLU A 89 -4.45 -11.63 -9.97
CA GLU A 89 -5.69 -11.49 -10.75
C GLU A 89 -5.89 -10.06 -11.26
N GLN A 90 -5.57 -9.03 -10.46
CA GLN A 90 -5.71 -7.63 -10.89
C GLN A 90 -4.66 -7.29 -11.96
N ALA A 91 -3.42 -7.72 -11.75
CA ALA A 91 -2.35 -7.55 -12.73
C ALA A 91 -2.68 -8.24 -14.06
N ALA A 92 -3.20 -9.47 -14.04
CA ALA A 92 -3.62 -10.20 -15.24
C ALA A 92 -4.76 -9.48 -16.01
N ARG A 93 -5.59 -8.72 -15.30
CA ARG A 93 -6.66 -7.88 -15.89
C ARG A 93 -6.17 -6.50 -16.33
N GLY A 94 -4.90 -6.15 -16.08
CA GLY A 94 -4.37 -4.81 -16.30
C GLY A 94 -5.01 -3.74 -15.41
N THR A 95 -5.60 -4.14 -14.28
CA THR A 95 -6.22 -3.20 -13.32
C THR A 95 -5.12 -2.62 -12.42
N PRO A 96 -4.91 -1.30 -12.39
CA PRO A 96 -3.93 -0.68 -11.50
C PRO A 96 -4.30 -0.91 -10.03
N VAL A 97 -3.30 -1.17 -9.19
CA VAL A 97 -3.46 -1.39 -7.75
C VAL A 97 -2.96 -0.17 -6.99
N VAL A 98 -3.84 0.46 -6.25
CA VAL A 98 -3.54 1.56 -5.35
C VAL A 98 -3.01 1.01 -4.03
N VAL A 99 -1.83 1.45 -3.60
CA VAL A 99 -1.25 1.07 -2.31
C VAL A 99 -0.62 2.31 -1.69
N MET A 100 -1.16 2.77 -0.58
CA MET A 100 -0.64 3.94 0.13
C MET A 100 0.68 3.56 0.81
N ASN A 101 1.77 4.27 0.51
CA ASN A 101 3.10 3.90 1.01
C ASN A 101 3.49 2.45 0.63
N ALA A 102 3.34 2.12 -0.66
CA ALA A 102 3.47 0.77 -1.21
C ALA A 102 4.66 -0.08 -0.72
N PRO A 103 5.87 0.47 -0.49
CA PRO A 103 6.99 -0.29 0.04
C PRO A 103 6.76 -0.92 1.41
N PHE A 104 5.73 -0.53 2.15
CA PHE A 104 5.35 -1.17 3.39
C PHE A 104 4.56 -2.47 3.12
N ASP A 105 3.31 -2.36 2.65
CA ASP A 105 2.39 -3.49 2.50
C ASP A 105 2.92 -4.57 1.56
N LEU A 106 3.51 -4.18 0.42
CA LEU A 106 4.00 -5.15 -0.56
C LEU A 106 5.24 -5.89 -0.06
N THR A 107 6.12 -5.20 0.69
CA THR A 107 7.29 -5.86 1.29
C THR A 107 6.85 -6.81 2.39
N LEU A 108 5.94 -6.37 3.27
CA LEU A 108 5.44 -7.21 4.36
C LEU A 108 4.73 -8.46 3.83
N LEU A 109 3.90 -8.33 2.78
CA LEU A 109 3.29 -9.48 2.11
C LEU A 109 4.35 -10.43 1.53
N ASP A 110 5.39 -9.91 0.88
CA ASP A 110 6.49 -10.72 0.36
C ASP A 110 7.26 -11.46 1.49
N ARG A 111 7.48 -10.81 2.63
CA ARG A 111 8.13 -11.45 3.79
C ARG A 111 7.25 -12.52 4.41
N GLU A 112 5.94 -12.30 4.52
CA GLU A 112 5.02 -13.31 5.01
C GLU A 112 4.91 -14.51 4.05
N LEU A 113 4.90 -14.28 2.73
CA LEU A 113 4.97 -15.36 1.74
C LEU A 113 6.24 -16.20 1.91
N LYS A 114 7.39 -15.57 2.12
CA LYS A 114 8.65 -16.29 2.36
C LYS A 114 8.58 -17.10 3.64
N ARG A 115 8.16 -16.46 4.73
CA ARG A 115 8.05 -17.05 6.07
C ARG A 115 7.14 -18.27 6.11
N HIS A 116 6.03 -18.24 5.37
CA HIS A 116 5.00 -19.26 5.48
C HIS A 116 4.90 -20.22 4.28
N ARG A 117 5.50 -19.87 3.14
CA ARG A 117 5.35 -20.61 1.87
C ARG A 117 6.66 -20.85 1.14
N ASN A 118 7.78 -20.30 1.63
CA ASN A 118 9.06 -20.32 0.92
C ASN A 118 8.94 -19.79 -0.53
N ALA A 119 8.14 -18.74 -0.71
CA ALA A 119 7.85 -18.11 -1.99
C ALA A 119 7.94 -16.59 -1.88
N SER A 120 8.24 -15.90 -2.98
CA SER A 120 8.18 -14.42 -3.06
C SER A 120 6.87 -13.99 -3.73
N LEU A 121 6.44 -12.74 -3.52
CA LEU A 121 5.35 -12.16 -4.29
C LEU A 121 5.61 -12.22 -5.81
N SER A 122 6.89 -12.13 -6.20
CA SER A 122 7.32 -12.28 -7.60
C SER A 122 7.00 -13.64 -8.23
N THR A 123 6.77 -14.68 -7.42
CA THR A 123 6.29 -16.01 -7.88
C THR A 123 4.84 -15.96 -8.36
N TYR A 124 4.02 -15.06 -7.81
CA TYR A 124 2.60 -14.94 -8.12
C TYR A 124 2.36 -13.91 -9.22
N VAL A 125 3.07 -12.79 -9.16
CA VAL A 125 2.91 -11.68 -10.08
C VAL A 125 4.27 -11.11 -10.44
N SER A 126 4.55 -11.02 -11.74
CA SER A 126 5.70 -10.24 -12.19
C SER A 126 5.53 -8.81 -11.70
N LEU A 127 6.50 -8.29 -10.95
CA LEU A 127 6.47 -6.91 -10.47
C LEU A 127 6.38 -5.89 -11.63
N ARG A 128 6.80 -6.27 -12.85
CA ARG A 128 6.59 -5.44 -14.07
C ARG A 128 5.14 -5.42 -14.55
N SER A 129 4.35 -6.44 -14.22
CA SER A 129 2.94 -6.53 -14.57
C SER A 129 2.03 -5.94 -13.48
N LEU A 130 2.50 -5.87 -12.23
CA LEU A 130 1.78 -5.21 -11.14
C LEU A 130 1.93 -3.69 -11.24
N THR A 131 0.94 -3.04 -11.86
CA THR A 131 0.93 -1.58 -11.97
C THR A 131 0.43 -0.94 -10.67
N VAL A 132 1.36 -0.45 -9.86
CA VAL A 132 1.08 0.22 -8.58
C VAL A 132 0.89 1.74 -8.73
N LEU A 133 -0.08 2.30 -8.02
CA LEU A 133 -0.30 3.74 -7.84
C LEU A 133 -0.26 4.09 -6.35
N ASP A 134 0.68 4.92 -5.93
CA ASP A 134 0.86 5.33 -4.53
C ASP A 134 0.46 6.81 -4.36
N PRO A 135 -0.69 7.10 -3.70
CA PRO A 135 -1.18 8.47 -3.55
C PRO A 135 -0.18 9.39 -2.83
N ARG A 136 0.66 8.85 -1.93
CA ARG A 136 1.68 9.63 -1.24
C ARG A 136 2.77 10.11 -2.19
N VAL A 137 3.20 9.24 -3.11
CA VAL A 137 4.25 9.56 -4.10
C VAL A 137 3.73 10.55 -5.12
N LEU A 138 2.50 10.30 -5.63
CA LEU A 138 1.82 11.19 -6.56
C LEU A 138 1.67 12.60 -5.98
N ASP A 139 1.06 12.70 -4.80
CA ASP A 139 0.84 13.98 -4.11
C ASP A 139 2.16 14.72 -3.86
N LYS A 140 3.17 14.04 -3.29
CA LYS A 140 4.46 14.66 -2.98
C LYS A 140 5.22 15.12 -4.23
N HIS A 141 5.00 14.49 -5.39
CA HIS A 141 5.57 14.96 -6.66
C HIS A 141 4.79 16.13 -7.25
N LEU A 142 3.46 16.03 -7.28
CA LEU A 142 2.59 17.00 -7.97
C LEU A 142 2.44 18.30 -7.20
N ASP A 143 2.36 18.21 -5.87
CA ASP A 143 2.33 19.33 -4.94
C ASP A 143 3.50 19.24 -3.96
N ARG A 144 4.71 19.46 -4.48
CA ARG A 144 5.97 19.29 -3.74
C ARG A 144 6.09 20.19 -2.51
N TYR A 145 5.56 21.41 -2.59
CA TYR A 145 5.80 22.47 -1.60
C TYR A 145 4.63 22.70 -0.63
N ARG A 146 3.50 21.96 -0.77
CA ARG A 146 2.43 22.10 0.23
C ARG A 146 2.90 21.73 1.63
N LYS A 147 2.36 22.48 2.58
CA LYS A 147 2.52 22.27 4.02
C LYS A 147 1.70 21.05 4.48
N GLY A 148 2.00 20.60 5.69
CA GLY A 148 1.29 19.50 6.34
C GLY A 148 1.86 18.12 6.04
N ARG A 149 1.40 17.16 6.83
CA ARG A 149 1.77 15.75 6.70
C ARG A 149 1.09 15.12 5.49
N ARG A 150 1.53 13.89 5.18
CA ARG A 150 1.05 13.08 4.06
C ARG A 150 0.67 11.67 4.52
N THR A 151 0.06 11.56 5.70
CA THR A 151 -0.64 10.34 6.10
C THR A 151 -1.90 10.18 5.26
N LEU A 152 -2.52 9.01 5.25
CA LEU A 152 -3.78 8.80 4.54
C LEU A 152 -4.84 9.81 5.01
N THR A 153 -5.01 9.97 6.33
CA THR A 153 -5.94 10.95 6.93
C THR A 153 -5.67 12.37 6.44
N ASP A 154 -4.40 12.81 6.37
CA ASP A 154 -4.07 14.15 5.89
C ASP A 154 -4.36 14.30 4.39
N LEU A 155 -4.13 13.27 3.59
CA LEU A 155 -4.44 13.27 2.16
C LEU A 155 -5.96 13.28 1.94
N CYS A 156 -6.72 12.47 2.67
CA CYS A 156 -8.18 12.46 2.61
C CYS A 156 -8.74 13.86 2.90
N ALA A 157 -8.30 14.49 3.99
CA ALA A 157 -8.67 15.86 4.31
C ALA A 157 -8.26 16.86 3.22
N HIS A 158 -7.07 16.72 2.65
CA HIS A 158 -6.57 17.63 1.61
C HIS A 158 -7.34 17.52 0.28
N TYR A 159 -7.78 16.31 -0.09
CA TYR A 159 -8.47 16.03 -1.34
C TYR A 159 -10.00 15.98 -1.20
N GLY A 160 -10.54 16.19 0.00
CA GLY A 160 -11.98 16.16 0.26
C GLY A 160 -12.57 14.74 0.18
N VAL A 161 -11.77 13.72 0.49
CA VAL A 161 -12.20 12.33 0.58
C VAL A 161 -12.60 12.04 2.02
N GLU A 162 -13.76 11.42 2.19
CA GLU A 162 -14.23 10.99 3.50
C GLU A 162 -13.50 9.70 3.91
N LEU A 163 -12.94 9.70 5.12
CA LEU A 163 -12.32 8.53 5.74
C LEU A 163 -13.14 8.16 6.99
N THR A 164 -13.99 7.14 6.85
CA THR A 164 -14.76 6.56 7.96
C THR A 164 -14.11 5.24 8.37
N GLY A 165 -13.83 5.06 9.66
CA GLY A 165 -13.18 3.85 10.16
C GLY A 165 -11.70 3.75 9.80
N ALA A 166 -10.93 4.83 9.99
CA ALA A 166 -9.48 4.80 9.84
C ALA A 166 -8.86 3.65 10.65
N HIS A 167 -7.79 3.04 10.12
CA HIS A 167 -7.16 1.84 10.70
C HIS A 167 -8.04 0.56 10.61
N ASP A 168 -8.91 0.51 9.60
CA ASP A 168 -9.48 -0.71 9.03
C ASP A 168 -8.97 -0.87 7.60
N ALA A 169 -8.31 -1.99 7.31
CA ALA A 169 -7.67 -2.21 6.01
C ALA A 169 -8.59 -1.94 4.80
N ALA A 170 -9.88 -2.28 4.85
CA ALA A 170 -10.74 -2.02 3.68
C ALA A 170 -11.21 -0.56 3.60
N ALA A 171 -11.41 0.10 4.74
CA ALA A 171 -11.68 1.53 4.78
C ALA A 171 -10.48 2.32 4.24
N ASP A 172 -9.27 1.98 4.69
CA ASP A 172 -8.04 2.65 4.29
C ASP A 172 -7.69 2.38 2.81
N ALA A 173 -7.90 1.15 2.32
CA ALA A 173 -7.80 0.83 0.89
C ALA A 173 -8.83 1.62 0.05
N THR A 174 -10.09 1.69 0.50
CA THR A 174 -11.14 2.46 -0.21
C THR A 174 -10.80 3.93 -0.27
N ALA A 175 -10.39 4.52 0.85
CA ALA A 175 -10.01 5.93 0.92
C ALA A 175 -8.77 6.23 0.07
N SER A 176 -7.77 5.35 0.07
CA SER A 176 -6.58 5.47 -0.78
C SER A 176 -6.95 5.48 -2.27
N LEU A 177 -7.88 4.62 -2.68
CA LEU A 177 -8.41 4.57 -4.04
C LEU A 177 -9.05 5.92 -4.42
N GLU A 178 -9.94 6.43 -3.59
CA GLU A 178 -10.63 7.70 -3.84
C GLU A 178 -9.67 8.90 -3.82
N VAL A 179 -8.63 8.88 -2.97
CA VAL A 179 -7.55 9.88 -3.01
C VAL A 179 -6.82 9.85 -4.36
N VAL A 180 -6.47 8.68 -4.89
CA VAL A 180 -5.84 8.57 -6.23
C VAL A 180 -6.75 9.14 -7.32
N ARG A 181 -8.07 8.87 -7.25
CA ARG A 181 -9.03 9.49 -8.18
C ARG A 181 -9.05 11.00 -8.06
N ALA A 182 -9.10 11.54 -6.84
CA ALA A 182 -9.10 12.96 -6.58
C ALA A 182 -7.81 13.65 -7.04
N VAL A 183 -6.65 13.03 -6.85
CA VAL A 183 -5.35 13.46 -7.39
C VAL A 183 -5.41 13.49 -8.93
N GLY A 184 -5.90 12.43 -9.55
CA GLY A 184 -6.09 12.32 -11.00
C GLY A 184 -6.93 13.46 -11.58
N ARG A 185 -8.09 13.75 -10.95
CA ARG A 185 -8.98 14.85 -11.32
C ARG A 185 -8.34 16.22 -11.12
N ARG A 186 -7.72 16.46 -9.97
CA ARG A 186 -7.09 17.75 -9.65
C ARG A 186 -5.92 18.07 -10.59
N PHE A 187 -5.14 17.06 -10.96
CA PHE A 187 -3.96 17.21 -11.81
C PHE A 187 -4.15 16.61 -13.21
N THR A 188 -5.38 16.62 -13.73
CA THR A 188 -5.71 16.01 -15.04
C THR A 188 -4.86 16.56 -16.18
N SER A 189 -4.52 17.86 -16.17
CA SER A 189 -3.64 18.45 -17.19
C SER A 189 -2.23 17.85 -17.22
N ARG A 190 -1.77 17.27 -16.11
CA ARG A 190 -0.45 16.63 -15.98
C ARG A 190 -0.51 15.12 -16.06
N LEU A 191 -1.61 14.49 -15.63
CA LEU A 191 -1.72 13.03 -15.48
C LEU A 191 -2.65 12.38 -16.52
N GLY A 192 -3.55 13.14 -17.13
CA GLY A 192 -4.68 12.60 -17.90
C GLY A 192 -4.28 11.87 -19.18
N THR A 193 -3.14 12.22 -19.78
CA THR A 193 -2.60 11.56 -20.98
C THR A 193 -1.66 10.41 -20.67
N MET A 194 -1.32 10.18 -19.40
CA MET A 194 -0.44 9.09 -18.99
C MET A 194 -1.26 7.82 -18.76
N THR A 195 -0.68 6.69 -19.08
CA THR A 195 -1.20 5.39 -18.69
C THR A 195 -0.80 5.06 -17.24
N PRO A 196 -1.54 4.19 -16.55
CA PRO A 196 -1.13 3.71 -15.22
C PRO A 196 0.26 3.08 -15.20
N ALA A 197 0.65 2.36 -16.25
CA ALA A 197 2.00 1.77 -16.37
C ALA A 197 3.10 2.83 -16.43
N GLU A 198 2.92 3.89 -17.23
CA GLU A 198 3.87 5.01 -17.26
C GLU A 198 3.92 5.75 -15.91
N LEU A 199 2.80 5.86 -15.20
CA LEU A 199 2.75 6.45 -13.87
C LEU A 199 3.47 5.58 -12.84
N HIS A 200 3.36 4.26 -12.92
CA HIS A 200 4.13 3.34 -12.11
C HIS A 200 5.65 3.56 -12.30
N ASP A 201 6.12 3.55 -13.54
CA ASP A 201 7.54 3.73 -13.85
C ASP A 201 8.06 5.09 -13.37
N ARG A 202 7.26 6.15 -13.53
CA ARG A 202 7.59 7.49 -13.02
C ARG A 202 7.65 7.55 -11.51
N GLN A 203 6.75 6.87 -10.81
CA GLN A 203 6.75 6.82 -9.35
C GLN A 203 8.01 6.17 -8.79
N THR A 204 8.60 5.18 -9.47
CA THR A 204 9.93 4.64 -9.09
C THR A 204 10.99 5.75 -9.05
N VAL A 205 11.04 6.61 -10.07
CA VAL A 205 11.98 7.74 -10.12
C VAL A 205 11.65 8.81 -9.08
N TRP A 206 10.36 9.13 -8.92
CA TRP A 206 9.89 10.13 -7.97
C TRP A 206 10.14 9.72 -6.53
N TYR A 207 9.82 8.48 -6.16
CA TYR A 207 10.06 7.93 -4.84
C TYR A 207 11.55 7.95 -4.50
N ALA A 208 12.41 7.47 -5.40
CA ALA A 208 13.86 7.51 -5.18
C ALA A 208 14.39 8.94 -4.98
N ALA A 209 13.88 9.92 -5.74
CA ALA A 209 14.23 11.33 -5.53
C ALA A 209 13.71 11.89 -4.19
N GLN A 210 12.51 11.49 -3.79
CA GLN A 210 11.92 11.86 -2.51
C GLN A 210 12.69 11.26 -1.32
N ALA A 211 13.14 10.01 -1.43
CA ALA A 211 13.97 9.32 -0.44
C ALA A 211 15.34 9.99 -0.30
N ARG A 212 16.03 10.30 -1.41
CA ARG A 212 17.31 11.04 -1.38
C ARG A 212 17.16 12.43 -0.74
N GLY A 213 16.07 13.14 -1.05
CA GLY A 213 15.79 14.43 -0.43
C GLY A 213 15.58 14.33 1.09
N LEU A 214 14.89 13.29 1.55
CA LEU A 214 14.69 13.03 2.98
C LEU A 214 16.01 12.63 3.66
N GLN A 215 16.81 11.77 3.04
CA GLN A 215 18.14 11.38 3.55
C GLN A 215 19.05 12.60 3.73
N ALA A 216 19.08 13.51 2.74
CA ALA A 216 19.85 14.75 2.84
C ALA A 216 19.36 15.63 4.01
N TRP A 217 18.05 15.69 4.23
CA TRP A 217 17.49 16.41 5.38
C TRP A 217 17.88 15.75 6.70
N PHE A 218 17.81 14.43 6.83
CA PHE A 218 18.25 13.72 8.04
C PHE A 218 19.74 13.97 8.34
N ALA A 219 20.60 13.88 7.33
CA ALA A 219 22.02 14.14 7.47
C ALA A 219 22.30 15.58 7.95
N LEU A 220 21.57 16.57 7.44
CA LEU A 220 21.67 17.96 7.88
C LEU A 220 21.21 18.16 9.34
N ASN A 221 20.30 17.32 9.83
CA ASN A 221 19.75 17.40 11.20
C ASN A 221 20.39 16.39 12.16
N GLY A 222 21.45 15.70 11.75
CA GLY A 222 22.18 14.73 12.59
C GLY A 222 21.43 13.42 12.88
N SER A 223 20.34 13.12 12.16
CA SER A 223 19.66 11.83 12.26
C SER A 223 20.42 10.74 11.51
N GLN A 224 20.52 9.55 12.11
CA GLN A 224 21.11 8.34 11.50
C GLN A 224 20.08 7.49 10.75
N GLU A 225 18.86 7.98 10.58
CA GLU A 225 17.82 7.27 9.81
C GLU A 225 18.25 7.07 8.36
N VAL A 226 18.03 5.84 7.86
CA VAL A 226 18.33 5.45 6.48
C VAL A 226 17.03 5.41 5.68
N CYS A 227 17.02 6.13 4.56
CA CYS A 227 15.91 6.12 3.61
C CYS A 227 16.19 5.14 2.48
N ASP A 228 15.43 4.05 2.41
CA ASP A 228 15.47 3.13 1.27
C ASP A 228 14.83 3.80 0.03
N PRO A 229 15.55 3.94 -1.10
CA PRO A 229 15.00 4.50 -2.34
C PRO A 229 14.20 3.50 -3.19
N ALA A 230 14.08 2.23 -2.78
CA ALA A 230 13.39 1.20 -3.53
C ALA A 230 11.86 1.32 -3.45
N TRP A 231 11.21 1.14 -4.59
CA TRP A 231 9.76 1.18 -4.78
C TRP A 231 9.39 0.29 -5.97
N PRO A 232 8.23 -0.39 -5.96
CA PRO A 232 7.19 -0.36 -4.94
C PRO A 232 7.42 -1.32 -3.77
N MET A 233 8.54 -2.04 -3.75
CA MET A 233 8.88 -3.03 -2.73
C MET A 233 10.36 -2.88 -2.36
N ARG A 234 10.70 -3.13 -1.09
CA ARG A 234 12.08 -3.11 -0.62
C ARG A 234 12.81 -4.39 -1.06
N PRO A 235 14.10 -4.31 -1.43
CA PRO A 235 14.89 -5.50 -1.73
C PRO A 235 15.03 -6.39 -0.49
N GLU A 236 15.46 -7.63 -0.69
CA GLU A 236 15.87 -8.47 0.43
C GLU A 236 17.11 -7.87 1.11
N LEU A 237 17.10 -7.87 2.44
CA LEU A 237 18.34 -7.66 3.19
C LEU A 237 19.25 -8.86 2.92
N PRO A 238 20.56 -8.65 2.63
CA PRO A 238 21.51 -9.74 2.59
C PRO A 238 21.42 -10.54 3.89
N ALA A 239 21.41 -11.87 3.80
CA ALA A 239 21.55 -12.70 4.99
C ALA A 239 22.82 -12.26 5.72
N ALA A 240 22.72 -11.96 7.02
CA ALA A 240 23.90 -11.71 7.84
C ALA A 240 24.81 -12.94 7.72
N ALA A 241 26.02 -12.73 7.19
CA ALA A 241 27.02 -13.77 7.00
C ALA A 241 27.55 -14.29 8.34
#